data_AF-A0A0S8ISW4-F1
#
_entry.id   AF-A0A0S8ISW4-F1
#
_cell.length_a   1.000
_cell.length_b   1.000
_cell.length_c   1.000
_cell.angle_alpha   90.00
_cell.angle_beta   90.00
_cell.angle_gamma   90.00
#
_symmetry.space_group_name_H-M   'P 1'
#
loop_
_entity.id
_entity.type
_entity.pdbx_description
1 polymer ?
#
loop_
_entity_poly.entity_id
_entity_poly.type
_entity_poly.pdbx_seq_one_letter_code
_entity_poly.pdbx_strand_id
1 'polypeptide(L)'
;MGFKSDVSRKNLLGLERETPYSLPRFPKLAPVQTKTLKVLGIKVEFEEEIEDDPRTTGNGLFDMRTQDEFLQQEGHLIDPSPHDTLYFKKHLLALHNYWWTVSEGKLALEGEVFPQSESLAYQLPHPMVHYGAPDSSLSVKVEMLRQFFHDSFNLADSLSVHGDSQVYHIDFSRYDCFVIFHAGSDLQSDLGELVNPTPGDLFTGFITLGDTVWVNDGSFPITEGLFIPETRSQDNRVTALNAVFAHEFGHQLGLVDLYNSQNFMTQVGDFALMDNNAQNVGVDVGYGIFVSGVLPVYPCAWSRAYLGFVEPTEIISQGNINLFATEMLNHQLQLIKIPISPEEYFLLENRQVDLDGDHFSGLRADSSTNVILGPVDWERNYNREYDWLLPGSG
;
A
#
# COMPACT_ATOMS: atom_id res chain seq x y z
N MET A 1 21.44 -9.28 12.32
CA MET A 1 21.09 -7.85 12.21
C MET A 1 19.59 -7.76 12.48
N GLY A 2 19.12 -6.82 13.30
CA GLY A 2 17.68 -6.65 13.53
C GLY A 2 16.96 -6.18 12.27
N PHE A 3 15.64 -6.34 12.24
CA PHE A 3 14.78 -5.73 11.21
C PHE A 3 15.10 -4.23 11.11
N LYS A 4 15.36 -3.75 9.89
CA LYS A 4 15.41 -2.33 9.58
C LYS A 4 14.24 -2.08 8.65
N SER A 5 13.35 -1.16 9.02
CA SER A 5 12.51 -0.50 8.02
C SER A 5 13.47 0.12 6.99
N ASP A 6 13.40 -0.39 5.77
CA ASP A 6 14.22 0.01 4.63
C ASP A 6 13.28 0.30 3.47
N VAL A 7 13.77 1.03 2.49
CA VAL A 7 12.98 1.50 1.35
C VAL A 7 13.61 0.98 0.06
N SER A 8 12.85 0.99 -1.03
CA SER A 8 13.42 0.57 -2.32
C SER A 8 14.60 1.45 -2.70
N ARG A 9 15.67 0.80 -3.16
CA ARG A 9 16.87 1.46 -3.68
C ARG A 9 16.92 1.51 -5.20
N LYS A 10 15.87 1.04 -5.89
CA LYS A 10 15.82 0.96 -7.35
C LYS A 10 15.72 2.31 -8.06
N ASN A 11 15.39 3.39 -7.34
CA ASN A 11 15.12 4.71 -7.91
C ASN A 11 14.14 4.63 -9.10
N LEU A 12 12.97 4.04 -8.87
CA LEU A 12 11.99 3.74 -9.92
C LEU A 12 11.53 4.97 -10.72
N LEU A 13 11.58 6.15 -10.08
CA LEU A 13 11.23 7.43 -10.67
C LEU A 13 12.40 8.10 -11.43
N GLY A 14 13.60 7.52 -11.41
CA GLY A 14 14.77 8.02 -12.14
C GLY A 14 15.24 9.41 -11.67
N LEU A 15 15.05 9.73 -10.40
CA LEU A 15 15.32 11.06 -9.84
C LEU A 15 16.81 11.21 -9.51
N GLU A 16 17.40 12.35 -9.89
CA GLU A 16 18.76 12.70 -9.52
C GLU A 16 18.78 13.45 -8.19
N ARG A 17 19.63 13.03 -7.25
CA ARG A 17 19.77 13.63 -5.91
C ARG A 17 21.24 13.85 -5.56
N GLU A 18 21.49 14.78 -4.65
CA GLU A 18 22.82 14.99 -4.08
C GLU A 18 23.14 13.94 -3.01
N THR A 19 22.16 13.63 -2.15
CA THR A 19 22.24 12.58 -1.13
C THR A 19 20.97 11.73 -1.15
N PRO A 20 20.96 10.51 -0.58
CA PRO A 20 19.80 9.63 -0.61
C PRO A 20 18.51 10.27 -0.08
N TYR A 21 18.61 11.19 0.89
CA TYR A 21 17.46 11.81 1.55
C TYR A 21 17.21 13.27 1.12
N SER A 22 18.03 13.82 0.22
CA SER A 22 17.81 15.18 -0.30
C SER A 22 16.64 15.20 -1.27
N LEU A 23 15.99 16.34 -1.40
CA LEU A 23 15.06 16.59 -2.51
C LEU A 23 15.78 16.39 -3.86
N PRO A 24 15.06 15.96 -4.91
CA PRO A 24 15.67 15.73 -6.21
C PRO A 24 16.02 17.05 -6.89
N ARG A 25 16.87 16.97 -7.91
CA ARG A 25 17.10 18.09 -8.82
C ARG A 25 15.88 18.22 -9.74
N PHE A 26 15.32 19.42 -9.80
CA PHE A 26 14.20 19.75 -10.68
C PHE A 26 14.72 20.38 -11.98
N PRO A 27 14.66 19.67 -13.12
CA PRO A 27 15.14 20.21 -14.39
C PRO A 27 14.19 21.31 -14.90
N LYS A 28 14.72 22.52 -15.11
CA LYS A 28 13.96 23.73 -15.48
C LYS A 28 13.13 23.65 -16.78
N LEU A 29 13.34 22.64 -17.64
CA LEU A 29 12.80 22.57 -19.00
C LEU A 29 12.40 21.14 -19.45
N ALA A 30 12.25 20.18 -18.53
CA ALA A 30 11.78 18.85 -18.92
C ALA A 30 10.25 18.87 -19.08
N PRO A 31 9.68 18.34 -20.18
CA PRO A 31 8.25 18.10 -20.24
C PRO A 31 7.86 17.12 -19.13
N VAL A 32 6.74 17.40 -18.46
CA VAL A 32 6.17 16.47 -17.48
C VAL A 32 5.80 15.19 -18.22
N GLN A 33 6.57 14.13 -18.02
CA GLN A 33 6.31 12.82 -18.61
C GLN A 33 5.76 11.89 -17.53
N THR A 34 4.65 11.23 -17.83
CA THR A 34 4.14 10.16 -16.98
C THR A 34 5.13 9.00 -16.98
N LYS A 35 5.61 8.64 -15.78
CA LYS A 35 6.33 7.39 -15.54
C LYS A 35 5.30 6.30 -15.28
N THR A 36 5.29 5.27 -16.11
CA THR A 36 4.51 4.05 -15.86
C THR A 36 5.38 3.01 -15.16
N LEU A 37 4.89 2.44 -14.06
CA LEU A 37 5.48 1.28 -13.38
C LEU A 37 4.56 0.07 -13.54
N LYS A 38 5.15 -1.08 -13.85
CA LYS A 38 4.44 -2.35 -13.95
C LYS A 38 4.54 -3.12 -12.64
N VAL A 39 3.40 -3.52 -12.10
CA VAL A 39 3.27 -4.21 -10.81
C VAL A 39 2.79 -5.64 -11.06
N LEU A 40 3.58 -6.62 -10.62
CA LEU A 40 3.18 -8.02 -10.58
C LEU A 40 2.67 -8.37 -9.19
N GLY A 41 1.40 -8.74 -9.08
CA GLY A 41 0.84 -9.41 -7.92
C GLY A 41 0.83 -10.93 -8.11
N ILE A 42 1.22 -11.69 -7.09
CA ILE A 42 0.95 -13.12 -7.00
C ILE A 42 0.03 -13.41 -5.81
N LYS A 43 -1.00 -14.22 -6.02
CA LYS A 43 -1.87 -14.71 -4.93
C LYS A 43 -1.28 -15.99 -4.36
N VAL A 44 -1.01 -15.98 -3.07
CA VAL A 44 -0.37 -17.07 -2.34
C VAL A 44 -1.27 -17.51 -1.20
N GLU A 45 -1.49 -18.80 -1.10
CA GLU A 45 -2.20 -19.41 0.02
C GLU A 45 -1.31 -20.48 0.65
N PHE A 46 -1.69 -20.98 1.81
CA PHE A 46 -0.90 -21.89 2.62
C PHE A 46 -1.42 -23.33 2.52
N GLU A 47 -0.69 -24.27 3.13
CA GLU A 47 -1.24 -25.59 3.37
C GLU A 47 -2.55 -25.45 4.17
N GLU A 48 -3.64 -26.03 3.68
CA GLU A 48 -4.95 -25.93 4.33
C GLU A 48 -4.93 -26.59 5.71
N GLU A 49 -5.44 -25.86 6.69
CA GLU A 49 -5.59 -26.33 8.06
C GLU A 49 -6.91 -27.10 8.20
N ILE A 50 -6.84 -28.43 8.30
CA ILE A 50 -8.02 -29.31 8.45
C ILE A 50 -8.62 -29.18 9.86
N GLU A 51 -7.76 -28.99 10.87
CA GLU A 51 -8.14 -28.41 12.15
C GLU A 51 -7.49 -27.02 12.19
N ASP A 52 -8.34 -25.98 12.25
CA ASP A 52 -7.93 -24.58 12.26
C ASP A 52 -6.94 -24.31 13.41
N ASP A 53 -5.78 -23.71 13.10
CA ASP A 53 -4.83 -23.26 14.12
C ASP A 53 -5.32 -21.90 14.66
N PRO A 54 -5.74 -21.82 15.93
CA PRO A 54 -6.32 -20.58 16.47
C PRO A 54 -5.29 -19.46 16.61
N ARG A 55 -4.02 -19.69 16.27
CA ARG A 55 -2.95 -18.69 16.28
C ARG A 55 -2.83 -17.95 14.95
N THR A 56 -3.69 -18.25 13.99
CA THR A 56 -3.73 -17.65 12.66
C THR A 56 -5.16 -17.27 12.31
N THR A 57 -5.33 -16.23 11.49
CA THR A 57 -6.63 -15.84 10.95
C THR A 57 -6.96 -16.66 9.71
N GLY A 58 -8.05 -17.43 9.77
CA GLY A 58 -8.50 -18.31 8.69
C GLY A 58 -7.70 -19.61 8.63
N ASN A 59 -8.09 -20.50 7.71
CA ASN A 59 -7.56 -21.87 7.62
C ASN A 59 -6.38 -22.02 6.65
N GLY A 60 -5.69 -20.91 6.34
CA GLY A 60 -4.60 -20.85 5.37
C GLY A 60 -5.02 -20.69 3.90
N LEU A 61 -6.32 -20.71 3.57
CA LEU A 61 -6.82 -20.47 2.21
C LEU A 61 -7.50 -19.11 2.09
N PHE A 62 -7.59 -18.56 0.88
CA PHE A 62 -8.34 -17.32 0.64
C PHE A 62 -9.82 -17.50 0.96
N ASP A 63 -10.43 -16.45 1.51
CA ASP A 63 -11.87 -16.43 1.75
C ASP A 63 -12.64 -16.33 0.43
N MET A 64 -13.33 -17.42 0.10
CA MET A 64 -14.12 -17.56 -1.13
C MET A 64 -15.63 -17.56 -0.87
N ARG A 65 -16.09 -17.13 0.33
CA ARG A 65 -17.52 -16.94 0.61
C ARG A 65 -18.14 -15.98 -0.41
N THR A 66 -19.42 -16.18 -0.72
CA THR A 66 -20.18 -15.18 -1.49
C THR A 66 -20.34 -13.88 -0.68
N GLN A 67 -20.55 -12.75 -1.36
CA GLN A 67 -20.78 -11.48 -0.66
C GLN A 67 -22.01 -11.49 0.25
N ASP A 68 -23.05 -12.27 -0.08
CA ASP A 68 -24.22 -12.43 0.79
C ASP A 68 -23.86 -13.18 2.08
N GLU A 69 -23.05 -14.24 1.99
CA GLU A 69 -22.54 -14.98 3.15
C GLU A 69 -21.61 -14.11 4.00
N PHE A 70 -20.72 -13.35 3.35
CA PHE A 70 -19.84 -12.38 4.00
C PHE A 70 -20.67 -11.34 4.76
N LEU A 71 -21.62 -10.67 4.10
CA LEU A 71 -22.46 -9.66 4.74
C LEU A 71 -23.26 -10.24 5.91
N GLN A 72 -23.76 -11.47 5.80
CA GLN A 72 -24.49 -12.12 6.88
C GLN A 72 -23.61 -12.40 8.11
N GLN A 73 -22.33 -12.72 7.90
CA GLN A 73 -21.40 -13.11 8.96
C GLN A 73 -20.66 -11.91 9.55
N GLU A 74 -20.19 -11.00 8.71
CA GLU A 74 -19.38 -9.84 9.10
C GLU A 74 -20.22 -8.56 9.33
N GLY A 75 -21.41 -8.47 8.72
CA GLY A 75 -22.29 -7.31 8.88
C GLY A 75 -21.92 -6.06 8.06
N HIS A 76 -20.93 -6.17 7.16
CA HIS A 76 -20.51 -5.08 6.27
C HIS A 76 -20.10 -5.60 4.87
N LEU A 77 -19.86 -4.68 3.92
CA LEU A 77 -19.29 -4.97 2.59
C LEU A 77 -18.05 -4.10 2.35
N ILE A 78 -17.12 -4.12 3.30
CA ILE A 78 -15.82 -3.46 3.17
C ILE A 78 -14.83 -4.57 2.88
N ASP A 79 -14.23 -4.49 1.70
CA ASP A 79 -13.34 -5.52 1.19
C ASP A 79 -13.92 -6.94 1.37
N PRO A 80 -15.16 -7.21 0.91
CA PRO A 80 -15.81 -8.50 1.12
C PRO A 80 -15.22 -9.59 0.22
N SER A 81 -15.36 -10.83 0.67
CA SER A 81 -15.10 -12.02 -0.13
C SER A 81 -16.05 -12.11 -1.34
N PRO A 82 -15.71 -12.85 -2.42
CA PRO A 82 -14.51 -13.68 -2.57
C PRO A 82 -13.24 -12.86 -2.82
N HIS A 83 -12.14 -13.22 -2.16
CA HIS A 83 -10.81 -12.62 -2.36
C HIS A 83 -10.09 -13.27 -3.56
N ASP A 84 -10.72 -13.14 -4.72
CA ASP A 84 -10.27 -13.71 -5.98
C ASP A 84 -9.30 -12.80 -6.75
N THR A 85 -8.94 -13.19 -7.98
CA THR A 85 -8.01 -12.41 -8.81
C THR A 85 -8.58 -11.04 -9.18
N LEU A 86 -9.89 -10.93 -9.41
CA LEU A 86 -10.58 -9.67 -9.65
C LEU A 86 -10.50 -8.75 -8.43
N TYR A 87 -10.73 -9.27 -7.22
CA TYR A 87 -10.58 -8.52 -5.96
C TYR A 87 -9.22 -7.80 -5.88
N PHE A 88 -8.11 -8.53 -6.02
CA PHE A 88 -6.77 -7.93 -5.95
C PHE A 88 -6.45 -7.01 -7.15
N LYS A 89 -6.98 -7.30 -8.34
CA LYS A 89 -6.89 -6.38 -9.50
C LYS A 89 -7.58 -5.04 -9.21
N LYS A 90 -8.68 -5.04 -8.45
CA LYS A 90 -9.39 -3.81 -8.07
C LYS A 90 -8.64 -3.04 -7.00
N HIS A 91 -7.94 -3.71 -6.08
CA HIS A 91 -7.01 -3.05 -5.16
C HIS A 91 -5.83 -2.41 -5.89
N LEU A 92 -5.26 -3.07 -6.91
CA LEU A 92 -4.24 -2.46 -7.76
C LEU A 92 -4.79 -1.26 -8.56
N LEU A 93 -6.06 -1.28 -8.97
CA LEU A 93 -6.71 -0.13 -9.60
C LEU A 93 -6.92 1.02 -8.61
N ALA A 94 -7.34 0.73 -7.38
CA ALA A 94 -7.45 1.74 -6.32
C ALA A 94 -6.09 2.37 -6.01
N LEU A 95 -5.04 1.55 -5.92
CA LEU A 95 -3.65 1.99 -5.75
C LEU A 95 -3.18 2.87 -6.93
N HIS A 96 -3.51 2.49 -8.17
CA HIS A 96 -3.29 3.31 -9.35
C HIS A 96 -3.99 4.67 -9.22
N ASN A 97 -5.29 4.68 -8.92
CA ASN A 97 -6.07 5.92 -8.83
C ASN A 97 -5.48 6.88 -7.80
N TYR A 98 -5.06 6.34 -6.64
CA TYR A 98 -4.39 7.12 -5.60
C TYR A 98 -3.08 7.72 -6.12
N TRP A 99 -2.12 6.89 -6.54
CA TRP A 99 -0.80 7.37 -6.96
C TRP A 99 -0.84 8.26 -8.21
N TRP A 100 -1.78 8.01 -9.12
CA TRP A 100 -2.07 8.89 -10.26
C TRP A 100 -2.55 10.26 -9.80
N THR A 101 -3.47 10.28 -8.82
CA THR A 101 -4.03 11.52 -8.28
C THR A 101 -2.95 12.33 -7.56
N VAL A 102 -2.26 11.74 -6.58
CA VAL A 102 -1.30 12.46 -5.72
C VAL A 102 -0.03 12.89 -6.45
N SER A 103 0.28 12.24 -7.58
CA SER A 103 1.38 12.62 -8.46
C SER A 103 0.98 13.61 -9.56
N GLU A 104 -0.30 14.01 -9.63
CA GLU A 104 -0.85 14.85 -10.70
C GLU A 104 -0.57 14.28 -12.10
N GLY A 105 -0.75 12.96 -12.25
CA GLY A 105 -0.54 12.23 -13.50
C GLY A 105 0.93 11.93 -13.85
N LYS A 106 1.88 12.22 -12.94
CA LYS A 106 3.31 11.93 -13.15
C LYS A 106 3.66 10.46 -12.94
N LEU A 107 2.85 9.72 -12.19
CA LEU A 107 3.02 8.30 -11.92
C LEU A 107 1.75 7.53 -12.30
N ALA A 108 1.90 6.56 -13.19
CA ALA A 108 0.87 5.57 -13.52
C ALA A 108 1.33 4.17 -13.08
N LEU A 109 0.40 3.37 -12.57
CA LEU A 109 0.64 1.97 -12.24
C LEU A 109 -0.15 1.05 -13.17
N GLU A 110 0.49 0.02 -13.71
CA GLU A 110 -0.16 -1.04 -14.49
C GLU A 110 0.01 -2.36 -13.75
N GLY A 111 -1.08 -2.90 -13.22
CA GLY A 111 -1.07 -4.10 -12.38
C GLY A 111 -1.57 -5.35 -13.09
N GLU A 112 -0.86 -6.46 -12.93
CA GLU A 112 -1.35 -7.81 -13.28
C GLU A 112 -1.31 -8.70 -12.03
N VAL A 113 -2.27 -9.61 -11.90
CA VAL A 113 -2.35 -10.57 -10.77
C VAL A 113 -2.33 -11.99 -11.32
N PHE A 114 -1.46 -12.82 -10.76
CA PHE A 114 -1.31 -14.23 -11.10
C PHE A 114 -1.61 -15.14 -9.90
N PRO A 115 -2.16 -16.34 -10.12
CA PRO A 115 -2.57 -16.90 -11.41
C PRO A 115 -3.73 -16.09 -12.02
N GLN A 116 -3.82 -16.02 -13.36
CA GLN A 116 -4.87 -15.23 -14.02
C GLN A 116 -6.27 -15.80 -13.83
N SER A 117 -6.37 -17.08 -13.41
CA SER A 117 -7.63 -17.70 -13.02
C SER A 117 -8.20 -16.99 -11.79
N GLU A 118 -9.50 -16.74 -11.77
CA GLU A 118 -10.15 -16.03 -10.66
C GLU A 118 -9.95 -16.74 -9.32
N SER A 119 -10.19 -18.06 -9.26
CA SER A 119 -10.23 -18.81 -8.00
C SER A 119 -8.96 -19.59 -7.64
N LEU A 120 -7.90 -19.56 -8.47
CA LEU A 120 -6.66 -20.30 -8.17
C LEU A 120 -5.65 -19.40 -7.47
N ALA A 121 -4.81 -19.99 -6.62
CA ALA A 121 -3.67 -19.35 -5.99
C ALA A 121 -2.44 -20.29 -6.03
N TYR A 122 -1.28 -19.75 -5.66
CA TYR A 122 -0.07 -20.52 -5.42
C TYR A 122 -0.09 -21.06 -4.00
N GLN A 123 -0.39 -22.35 -3.85
CA GLN A 123 -0.46 -22.99 -2.53
C GLN A 123 0.92 -23.43 -2.05
N LEU A 124 1.39 -22.83 -0.95
CA LEU A 124 2.65 -23.16 -0.30
C LEU A 124 2.57 -24.52 0.43
N PRO A 125 3.72 -25.18 0.65
CA PRO A 125 3.75 -26.53 1.22
C PRO A 125 3.64 -26.58 2.76
N HIS A 126 3.41 -25.45 3.41
CA HIS A 126 3.36 -25.31 4.87
C HIS A 126 2.22 -24.38 5.30
N PRO A 127 1.65 -24.56 6.52
CA PRO A 127 0.59 -23.72 7.04
C PRO A 127 1.11 -22.31 7.38
N MET A 128 0.22 -21.32 7.51
CA MET A 128 0.61 -19.92 7.74
C MET A 128 1.47 -19.75 9.00
N VAL A 129 1.14 -20.48 10.07
CA VAL A 129 1.87 -20.43 11.35
C VAL A 129 3.35 -20.81 11.23
N HIS A 130 3.73 -21.60 10.21
CA HIS A 130 5.13 -21.91 9.91
C HIS A 130 5.91 -20.64 9.56
N TYR A 131 5.33 -19.81 8.68
CA TYR A 131 5.95 -18.58 8.20
C TYR A 131 5.86 -17.43 9.22
N GLY A 132 4.76 -17.34 9.97
CA GLY A 132 4.60 -16.35 11.04
C GLY A 132 5.50 -16.60 12.26
N ALA A 133 5.80 -17.87 12.54
CA ALA A 133 6.69 -18.32 13.61
C ALA A 133 6.48 -17.59 14.95
N PRO A 134 5.25 -17.59 15.51
CA PRO A 134 4.81 -16.73 16.60
C PRO A 134 5.72 -16.76 17.84
N ASP A 135 6.19 -17.96 18.20
CA ASP A 135 6.94 -18.26 19.42
C ASP A 135 8.47 -18.08 19.27
N SER A 136 8.90 -17.50 18.14
CA SER A 136 10.31 -17.40 17.79
C SER A 136 10.89 -16.00 18.02
N SER A 137 12.23 -15.91 18.12
CA SER A 137 12.91 -14.61 18.21
C SER A 137 12.69 -13.79 16.93
N LEU A 138 12.83 -12.46 17.03
CA LEU A 138 12.72 -11.56 15.87
C LEU A 138 13.61 -11.98 14.70
N SER A 139 14.82 -12.50 14.98
CA SER A 139 15.72 -12.97 13.92
C SER A 139 15.17 -14.18 13.17
N VAL A 140 14.47 -15.08 13.86
CA VAL A 140 13.82 -16.24 13.24
C VAL A 140 12.58 -15.81 12.47
N LYS A 141 11.75 -14.91 13.02
CA LYS A 141 10.59 -14.36 12.28
C LYS A 141 11.02 -13.71 10.97
N VAL A 142 12.09 -12.91 10.99
CA VAL A 142 12.66 -12.32 9.77
C VAL A 142 13.13 -13.39 8.78
N GLU A 143 13.74 -14.49 9.25
CA GLU A 143 14.15 -15.58 8.37
C GLU A 143 12.95 -16.33 7.77
N MET A 144 11.87 -16.51 8.52
CA MET A 144 10.65 -17.16 8.03
C MET A 144 9.88 -16.29 7.05
N LEU A 145 9.87 -14.97 7.23
CA LEU A 145 9.36 -14.03 6.22
C LEU A 145 10.23 -14.01 4.95
N ARG A 146 11.55 -14.18 5.08
CA ARG A 146 12.44 -14.39 3.92
C ARG A 146 12.11 -15.70 3.22
N GLN A 147 11.93 -16.78 3.97
CA GLN A 147 11.54 -18.07 3.40
C GLN A 147 10.19 -17.96 2.68
N PHE A 148 9.19 -17.32 3.28
CA PHE A 148 7.91 -17.03 2.65
C PHE A 148 8.05 -16.32 1.30
N PHE A 149 8.91 -15.29 1.22
CA PHE A 149 9.20 -14.58 -0.04
C PHE A 149 9.79 -15.53 -1.09
N HIS A 150 10.80 -16.32 -0.70
CA HIS A 150 11.46 -17.28 -1.59
C HIS A 150 10.49 -18.35 -2.08
N ASP A 151 9.79 -19.01 -1.18
CA ASP A 151 8.88 -20.11 -1.50
C ASP A 151 7.75 -19.63 -2.43
N SER A 152 7.22 -18.42 -2.21
CA SER A 152 6.18 -17.82 -3.04
C SER A 152 6.61 -17.58 -4.49
N PHE A 153 7.73 -16.86 -4.70
CA PHE A 153 8.19 -16.55 -6.06
C PHE A 153 8.80 -17.75 -6.77
N ASN A 154 9.48 -18.66 -6.05
CA ASN A 154 9.98 -19.90 -6.64
C ASN A 154 8.82 -20.80 -7.07
N LEU A 155 7.75 -20.89 -6.28
CA LEU A 155 6.56 -21.64 -6.68
C LEU A 155 5.91 -21.02 -7.92
N ALA A 156 5.72 -19.69 -7.92
CA ALA A 156 5.17 -18.99 -9.07
C ALA A 156 5.99 -19.18 -10.36
N ASP A 157 7.32 -19.09 -10.27
CA ASP A 157 8.22 -19.32 -11.40
C ASP A 157 8.18 -20.78 -11.86
N SER A 158 8.21 -21.75 -10.93
CA SER A 158 8.19 -23.17 -11.27
C SER A 158 6.93 -23.58 -12.04
N LEU A 159 5.77 -23.03 -11.68
CA LEU A 159 4.50 -23.26 -12.38
C LEU A 159 4.41 -22.46 -13.69
N SER A 160 5.11 -21.31 -13.80
CA SER A 160 5.22 -20.55 -15.04
C SER A 160 5.98 -21.31 -16.14
N VAL A 161 6.96 -22.13 -15.76
CA VAL A 161 7.82 -22.90 -16.67
C VAL A 161 7.29 -24.31 -16.94
N HIS A 162 6.76 -25.00 -15.92
CA HIS A 162 6.39 -26.42 -16.00
C HIS A 162 4.88 -26.68 -16.05
N GLY A 163 4.05 -25.70 -15.71
CA GLY A 163 2.60 -25.75 -15.84
C GLY A 163 2.12 -24.96 -17.05
N ASP A 164 2.14 -25.57 -18.25
CA ASP A 164 1.64 -24.97 -19.50
C ASP A 164 0.11 -24.89 -19.51
N SER A 165 -0.44 -24.08 -18.59
CA SER A 165 -1.76 -23.49 -18.67
C SER A 165 -1.55 -21.99 -18.77
N GLN A 166 -2.15 -21.35 -19.78
CA GLN A 166 -2.01 -19.91 -20.06
C GLN A 166 -2.22 -19.00 -18.83
N VAL A 167 -2.87 -19.50 -17.78
CA VAL A 167 -3.16 -18.78 -16.54
C VAL A 167 -1.96 -18.61 -15.59
N TYR A 168 -0.89 -19.40 -15.71
CA TYR A 168 0.27 -19.36 -14.81
C TYR A 168 1.53 -18.76 -15.45
N HIS A 169 1.55 -18.51 -16.76
CA HIS A 169 2.75 -18.06 -17.45
C HIS A 169 3.11 -16.60 -17.08
N ILE A 170 4.23 -16.42 -16.36
CA ILE A 170 4.78 -15.11 -16.00
C ILE A 170 6.14 -14.91 -16.68
N ASP A 171 6.34 -13.76 -17.32
CA ASP A 171 7.68 -13.24 -17.63
C ASP A 171 7.98 -12.10 -16.64
N PHE A 172 8.76 -12.43 -15.61
CA PHE A 172 9.04 -11.52 -14.50
C PHE A 172 9.83 -10.27 -14.94
N SER A 173 10.57 -10.36 -16.05
CA SER A 173 11.38 -9.24 -16.56
C SER A 173 10.57 -8.05 -17.07
N ARG A 174 9.25 -8.22 -17.20
CA ARG A 174 8.32 -7.16 -17.63
C ARG A 174 7.85 -6.24 -16.51
N TYR A 175 8.16 -6.54 -15.25
CA TYR A 175 7.62 -5.85 -14.09
C TYR A 175 8.70 -5.13 -13.29
N ASP A 176 8.33 -3.99 -12.70
CA ASP A 176 9.21 -3.15 -11.88
C ASP A 176 9.06 -3.45 -10.38
N CYS A 177 7.82 -3.72 -9.96
CA CYS A 177 7.40 -3.92 -8.57
C CYS A 177 6.73 -5.29 -8.39
N PHE A 178 6.95 -5.92 -7.23
CA PHE A 178 6.47 -7.27 -6.93
C PHE A 178 5.65 -7.26 -5.64
N VAL A 179 4.46 -7.84 -5.67
CA VAL A 179 3.52 -7.90 -4.54
C VAL A 179 3.11 -9.36 -4.34
N ILE A 180 3.16 -9.82 -3.10
CA ILE A 180 2.57 -11.07 -2.66
C ILE A 180 1.27 -10.72 -1.94
N PHE A 181 0.14 -11.08 -2.55
CA PHE A 181 -1.15 -11.12 -1.88
C PHE A 181 -1.26 -12.46 -1.17
N HIS A 182 -1.52 -12.48 0.14
CA HIS A 182 -1.59 -13.73 0.90
C HIS A 182 -2.90 -13.92 1.63
N ALA A 183 -3.35 -15.17 1.77
CA ALA A 183 -4.48 -15.52 2.62
C ALA A 183 -4.24 -15.15 4.10
N GLY A 184 -5.30 -14.95 4.88
CA GLY A 184 -5.21 -14.52 6.28
C GLY A 184 -5.12 -13.01 6.47
N SER A 185 -4.95 -12.59 7.72
CA SER A 185 -5.00 -11.18 8.11
C SER A 185 -3.62 -10.62 8.46
N ASP A 186 -3.58 -9.31 8.68
CA ASP A 186 -2.37 -8.58 9.08
C ASP A 186 -2.07 -8.75 10.57
N LEU A 187 -0.89 -9.25 10.93
CA LEU A 187 -0.46 -9.31 12.33
C LEU A 187 -0.49 -7.93 13.04
N GLN A 188 -0.36 -6.82 12.31
CA GLN A 188 -0.44 -5.47 12.87
C GLN A 188 -1.87 -5.02 13.20
N SER A 189 -2.88 -5.74 12.73
CA SER A 189 -4.28 -5.53 13.12
C SER A 189 -4.69 -6.38 14.35
N ASP A 190 -3.87 -7.35 14.77
CA ASP A 190 -4.12 -8.23 15.92
C ASP A 190 -4.11 -7.43 17.24
N LEU A 191 -5.23 -7.47 17.96
CA LEU A 191 -5.38 -6.87 19.29
C LEU A 191 -4.84 -7.77 20.40
N GLY A 192 -4.38 -8.97 20.04
CA GLY A 192 -3.75 -9.94 20.91
C GLY A 192 -4.69 -10.43 22.00
N GLU A 193 -4.19 -10.43 23.24
CA GLU A 193 -4.90 -10.90 24.43
C GLU A 193 -6.22 -10.16 24.74
N LEU A 194 -6.54 -9.08 24.02
CA LEU A 194 -7.81 -8.36 24.17
C LEU A 194 -9.00 -9.09 23.53
N VAL A 195 -8.77 -9.93 22.52
CA VAL A 195 -9.82 -10.67 21.80
C VAL A 195 -9.45 -12.15 21.72
N ASN A 196 -8.76 -12.57 20.67
CA ASN A 196 -8.16 -13.90 20.53
C ASN A 196 -6.88 -13.72 19.69
N PRO A 197 -5.69 -13.90 20.27
CA PRO A 197 -4.45 -13.54 19.59
C PRO A 197 -4.19 -14.46 18.40
N THR A 198 -3.86 -13.88 17.25
CA THR A 198 -3.42 -14.58 16.03
C THR A 198 -1.94 -14.28 15.73
N PRO A 199 -1.00 -14.63 16.63
CA PRO A 199 0.40 -14.20 16.53
C PRO A 199 1.16 -14.84 15.37
N GLY A 200 0.55 -15.84 14.71
CA GLY A 200 1.05 -16.52 13.52
C GLY A 200 0.64 -15.86 12.21
N ASP A 201 -0.21 -14.83 12.24
CA ASP A 201 -0.46 -13.96 11.08
C ASP A 201 0.85 -13.31 10.60
N LEU A 202 0.89 -12.94 9.33
CA LEU A 202 2.08 -12.32 8.73
C LEU A 202 2.01 -10.80 8.87
N PHE A 203 3.19 -10.17 8.98
CA PHE A 203 3.30 -8.71 8.90
C PHE A 203 3.05 -8.24 7.46
N THR A 204 2.12 -7.29 7.29
CA THR A 204 2.08 -6.46 6.08
C THR A 204 3.34 -5.62 5.99
N GLY A 205 3.88 -5.42 4.80
CA GLY A 205 5.07 -4.59 4.68
C GLY A 205 5.78 -4.61 3.34
N PHE A 206 6.53 -3.57 3.06
CA PHE A 206 7.62 -3.59 2.10
C PHE A 206 8.85 -4.29 2.68
N ILE A 207 9.43 -5.20 1.91
CA ILE A 207 10.64 -5.95 2.30
C ILE A 207 11.74 -5.74 1.26
N THR A 208 12.93 -5.39 1.72
CA THR A 208 14.16 -5.61 0.96
C THR A 208 14.80 -6.91 1.43
N LEU A 209 14.94 -7.87 0.53
CA LEU A 209 15.71 -9.06 0.81
C LEU A 209 17.19 -8.70 0.92
N GLY A 210 17.86 -9.29 1.91
CA GLY A 210 19.32 -9.28 1.99
C GLY A 210 19.99 -10.25 1.00
N ASP A 211 19.19 -10.97 0.22
CA ASP A 211 19.59 -11.91 -0.84
C ASP A 211 18.68 -11.76 -2.08
N THR A 212 18.61 -12.77 -2.94
CA THR A 212 17.95 -12.70 -4.25
C THR A 212 17.19 -13.98 -4.53
N VAL A 213 15.93 -13.85 -4.96
CA VAL A 213 15.20 -14.91 -5.64
C VAL A 213 15.49 -14.79 -7.13
N TRP A 214 15.96 -15.87 -7.76
CA TRP A 214 16.24 -15.87 -9.19
C TRP A 214 15.11 -16.60 -9.92
N VAL A 215 14.39 -15.86 -10.75
CA VAL A 215 13.24 -16.34 -11.56
C VAL A 215 13.59 -16.27 -13.06
N ASN A 216 12.66 -16.68 -13.93
CA ASN A 216 12.91 -16.80 -15.37
C ASN A 216 14.14 -17.69 -15.65
N ASP A 217 14.16 -18.92 -15.13
CA ASP A 217 15.28 -19.87 -15.28
C ASP A 217 16.64 -19.30 -14.81
N GLY A 218 16.61 -18.48 -13.77
CA GLY A 218 17.81 -17.88 -13.19
C GLY A 218 18.29 -16.59 -13.86
N SER A 219 17.52 -16.03 -14.79
CA SER A 219 17.93 -14.85 -15.58
C SER A 219 17.47 -13.50 -15.01
N PHE A 220 16.49 -13.49 -14.11
CA PHE A 220 15.93 -12.27 -13.55
C PHE A 220 15.95 -12.27 -12.02
N PRO A 221 16.54 -11.26 -11.35
CA PRO A 221 16.59 -11.19 -9.90
C PRO A 221 15.39 -10.44 -9.31
N ILE A 222 14.78 -11.00 -8.27
CA ILE A 222 13.85 -10.29 -7.37
C ILE A 222 14.52 -10.16 -6.00
N THR A 223 14.64 -8.91 -5.53
CA THR A 223 15.36 -8.58 -4.27
C THR A 223 14.50 -7.79 -3.29
N GLU A 224 13.29 -7.41 -3.67
CA GLU A 224 12.38 -6.61 -2.85
C GLU A 224 10.95 -6.81 -3.35
N GLY A 225 9.98 -6.57 -2.47
CA GLY A 225 8.57 -6.65 -2.79
C GLY A 225 7.70 -6.25 -1.61
N LEU A 226 6.39 -6.35 -1.78
CA LEU A 226 5.39 -6.04 -0.76
C LEU A 226 4.65 -7.31 -0.34
N PHE A 227 4.34 -7.43 0.95
CA PHE A 227 3.36 -8.39 1.47
C PHE A 227 2.08 -7.64 1.79
N ILE A 228 0.98 -8.09 1.22
CA ILE A 228 -0.36 -7.52 1.44
C ILE A 228 -1.31 -8.70 1.74
N PRO A 229 -2.00 -8.70 2.90
CA PRO A 229 -2.95 -9.76 3.23
C PRO A 229 -4.22 -9.63 2.40
N GLU A 230 -5.06 -10.66 2.42
CA GLU A 230 -6.39 -10.62 1.80
C GLU A 230 -7.33 -9.68 2.55
N THR A 231 -7.09 -9.45 3.85
CA THR A 231 -7.88 -8.54 4.66
C THR A 231 -7.05 -7.93 5.79
N ARG A 232 -7.48 -6.74 6.22
CA ARG A 232 -7.02 -6.13 7.48
C ARG A 232 -8.11 -6.09 8.54
N SER A 233 -9.29 -6.60 8.22
CA SER A 233 -10.39 -6.73 9.17
C SER A 233 -10.16 -7.97 10.03
N GLN A 234 -10.16 -7.78 11.34
CA GLN A 234 -10.05 -8.81 12.37
C GLN A 234 -10.43 -8.20 13.72
N ASP A 235 -10.65 -9.03 14.73
CA ASP A 235 -10.91 -8.58 16.11
C ASP A 235 -12.05 -7.55 16.25
N ASN A 236 -13.10 -7.69 15.43
CA ASN A 236 -14.23 -6.77 15.32
C ASN A 236 -13.86 -5.35 14.87
N ARG A 237 -12.69 -5.16 14.26
CA ARG A 237 -12.28 -3.92 13.59
C ARG A 237 -12.36 -4.13 12.10
N VAL A 238 -13.01 -3.20 11.42
CA VAL A 238 -13.14 -3.23 9.96
C VAL A 238 -12.17 -2.22 9.37
N THR A 239 -11.27 -2.72 8.53
CA THR A 239 -10.20 -1.91 7.93
C THR A 239 -10.06 -2.29 6.47
N ALA A 240 -10.18 -1.30 5.58
CA ALA A 240 -9.91 -1.47 4.17
C ALA A 240 -8.40 -1.53 3.88
N LEU A 241 -8.00 -2.27 2.85
CA LEU A 241 -6.59 -2.43 2.47
C LEU A 241 -5.97 -1.17 1.85
N ASN A 242 -6.78 -0.23 1.36
CA ASN A 242 -6.31 0.88 0.52
C ASN A 242 -5.19 1.68 1.16
N ALA A 243 -5.37 2.14 2.41
CA ALA A 243 -4.39 3.01 3.07
C ALA A 243 -3.06 2.30 3.35
N VAL A 244 -3.10 1.04 3.81
CA VAL A 244 -1.87 0.27 4.04
C VAL A 244 -1.17 -0.03 2.72
N PHE A 245 -1.90 -0.40 1.68
CA PHE A 245 -1.27 -0.71 0.39
C PHE A 245 -0.62 0.53 -0.24
N ALA A 246 -1.26 1.70 -0.12
CA ALA A 246 -0.68 2.97 -0.52
C ALA A 246 0.60 3.29 0.29
N HIS A 247 0.59 3.10 1.61
CA HIS A 247 1.75 3.30 2.47
C HIS A 247 2.93 2.41 2.08
N GLU A 248 2.71 1.10 1.93
CA GLU A 248 3.76 0.15 1.55
C GLU A 248 4.31 0.42 0.15
N PHE A 249 3.45 0.86 -0.77
CA PHE A 249 3.92 1.29 -2.09
C PHE A 249 4.73 2.59 -2.02
N GLY A 250 4.51 3.43 -1.00
CA GLY A 250 5.37 4.56 -0.67
C GLY A 250 6.82 4.12 -0.41
N HIS A 251 7.04 3.05 0.35
CA HIS A 251 8.38 2.47 0.53
C HIS A 251 8.97 1.94 -0.77
N GLN A 252 8.16 1.32 -1.64
CA GLN A 252 8.58 0.90 -2.98
C GLN A 252 9.04 2.08 -3.85
N LEU A 253 8.51 3.29 -3.62
CA LEU A 253 8.95 4.53 -4.28
C LEU A 253 10.14 5.22 -3.57
N GLY A 254 10.55 4.71 -2.40
CA GLY A 254 11.69 5.22 -1.64
C GLY A 254 11.33 6.14 -0.46
N LEU A 255 10.04 6.26 -0.10
CA LEU A 255 9.61 7.03 1.08
C LEU A 255 9.90 6.27 2.36
N VAL A 256 10.40 6.96 3.38
CA VAL A 256 10.65 6.39 4.72
C VAL A 256 9.42 6.52 5.61
N ASP A 257 9.35 5.70 6.65
CA ASP A 257 8.44 5.93 7.77
C ASP A 257 8.70 7.29 8.41
N LEU A 258 7.62 8.01 8.69
CA LEU A 258 7.67 9.30 9.40
C LEU A 258 7.20 9.17 10.86
N TYR A 259 6.70 8.01 11.27
CA TYR A 259 6.47 7.67 12.67
C TYR A 259 7.76 7.13 13.34
N ASN A 260 7.73 6.91 14.66
CA ASN A 260 8.85 6.29 15.36
C ASN A 260 8.89 4.79 15.09
N SER A 261 9.74 4.35 14.17
CA SER A 261 9.87 2.94 13.77
C SER A 261 10.40 1.99 14.86
N GLN A 262 10.82 2.49 16.02
CA GLN A 262 11.21 1.63 17.16
C GLN A 262 10.00 1.17 17.98
N ASN A 263 8.92 1.95 18.00
CA ASN A 263 7.76 1.69 18.85
C ASN A 263 6.41 1.98 18.16
N PHE A 264 6.42 2.24 16.85
CA PHE A 264 5.25 2.51 16.00
C PHE A 264 4.42 3.74 16.42
N MET A 265 4.96 4.60 17.28
CA MET A 265 4.26 5.81 17.72
C MET A 265 4.30 6.90 16.66
N THR A 266 3.12 7.39 16.28
CA THR A 266 2.94 8.57 15.40
C THR A 266 3.82 9.75 15.80
N GLN A 267 4.37 10.46 14.81
CA GLN A 267 5.13 11.70 15.00
C GLN A 267 4.57 12.86 14.17
N VAL A 268 4.08 12.58 12.96
CA VAL A 268 3.44 13.55 12.06
C VAL A 268 1.91 13.47 12.17
N GLY A 269 1.38 12.29 12.49
CA GLY A 269 -0.06 12.06 12.65
C GLY A 269 -0.80 11.93 11.33
N ASP A 270 -2.07 12.30 11.36
CA ASP A 270 -3.04 12.05 10.27
C ASP A 270 -2.72 12.79 8.97
N PHE A 271 -1.69 13.63 8.94
CA PHE A 271 -1.35 14.48 7.79
C PHE A 271 -0.29 13.90 6.85
N ALA A 272 0.22 12.70 7.13
CA ALA A 272 1.22 12.07 6.30
C ALA A 272 0.91 10.59 6.07
N LEU A 273 0.75 10.21 4.79
CA LEU A 273 0.63 8.80 4.36
C LEU A 273 1.64 7.88 5.06
N MET A 274 2.88 8.35 5.24
CA MET A 274 3.98 7.57 5.81
C MET A 274 4.04 7.61 7.35
N ASP A 275 3.03 8.16 8.02
CA ASP A 275 2.84 8.00 9.47
C ASP A 275 1.90 6.81 9.74
N ASN A 276 2.08 6.14 10.87
CA ASN A 276 1.28 4.99 11.28
C ASN A 276 -0.20 5.37 11.53
N ASN A 277 -0.49 6.61 11.95
CA ASN A 277 -1.87 7.01 12.23
C ASN A 277 -2.71 7.24 10.96
N ALA A 278 -2.09 7.57 9.83
CA ALA A 278 -2.80 7.86 8.58
C ALA A 278 -3.58 6.65 8.03
N GLN A 279 -3.24 5.43 8.43
CA GLN A 279 -3.98 4.21 8.10
C GLN A 279 -5.22 3.98 8.99
N ASN A 280 -5.30 4.68 10.12
CA ASN A 280 -6.30 4.48 11.18
C ASN A 280 -7.39 5.58 11.21
N VAL A 281 -7.47 6.40 10.17
CA VAL A 281 -8.52 7.41 10.05
C VAL A 281 -9.87 6.71 9.82
N GLY A 282 -10.77 6.83 10.81
CA GLY A 282 -12.04 6.11 10.85
C GLY A 282 -13.21 6.90 10.26
N VAL A 283 -14.08 6.22 9.51
CA VAL A 283 -15.29 6.77 8.90
C VAL A 283 -16.47 5.82 9.07
N ASP A 284 -17.68 6.36 9.29
CA ASP A 284 -18.92 5.57 9.21
C ASP A 284 -19.41 5.59 7.76
N VAL A 285 -19.47 4.40 7.15
CA VAL A 285 -19.90 4.20 5.76
C VAL A 285 -21.27 3.53 5.67
N GLY A 286 -22.07 3.60 6.74
CA GLY A 286 -23.47 3.17 6.75
C GLY A 286 -23.71 1.77 7.31
N TYR A 287 -22.71 1.13 7.90
CA TYR A 287 -22.83 -0.17 8.56
C TYR A 287 -22.96 -0.08 10.09
N GLY A 288 -22.98 1.14 10.65
CA GLY A 288 -23.06 1.34 12.11
C GLY A 288 -21.78 0.95 12.85
N ILE A 289 -20.68 0.81 12.11
CA ILE A 289 -19.32 0.54 12.59
C ILE A 289 -18.36 1.52 11.92
N PHE A 290 -17.34 1.96 12.65
CA PHE A 290 -16.28 2.77 12.06
C PHE A 290 -15.32 1.90 11.27
N VAL A 291 -15.05 2.32 10.05
CA VAL A 291 -14.16 1.65 9.10
C VAL A 291 -12.91 2.50 8.95
N SER A 292 -11.74 1.88 9.07
CA SER A 292 -10.46 2.56 8.86
C SER A 292 -9.86 2.22 7.50
N GLY A 293 -8.84 2.97 7.06
CA GLY A 293 -8.05 2.64 5.88
C GLY A 293 -8.71 2.85 4.52
N VAL A 294 -9.91 3.46 4.49
CA VAL A 294 -10.75 3.61 3.29
C VAL A 294 -10.12 4.55 2.24
N LEU A 295 -9.70 5.73 2.67
CA LEU A 295 -8.98 6.69 1.85
C LEU A 295 -7.55 6.83 2.40
N PRO A 296 -6.51 6.52 1.61
CA PRO A 296 -5.16 6.87 1.99
C PRO A 296 -5.03 8.38 2.01
N VAL A 297 -4.53 8.94 3.11
CA VAL A 297 -4.26 10.37 3.26
C VAL A 297 -3.29 10.85 2.18
N TYR A 298 -3.42 12.10 1.71
CA TYR A 298 -2.50 12.66 0.74
C TYR A 298 -1.05 12.71 1.30
N PRO A 299 0.00 12.42 0.50
CA PRO A 299 1.37 12.47 0.98
C PRO A 299 1.73 13.88 1.42
N CYS A 300 2.42 14.02 2.55
CA CYS A 300 2.83 15.33 3.04
C CYS A 300 3.81 16.03 2.09
N ALA A 301 4.00 17.34 2.33
CA ALA A 301 4.91 18.22 1.61
C ALA A 301 6.28 17.58 1.29
N TRP A 302 6.92 16.98 2.30
CA TRP A 302 8.21 16.34 2.13
C TRP A 302 8.13 15.15 1.17
N SER A 303 7.17 14.24 1.36
CA SER A 303 7.01 13.05 0.52
C SER A 303 6.77 13.42 -0.95
N ARG A 304 5.90 14.40 -1.21
CA ARG A 304 5.64 14.86 -2.59
C ARG A 304 6.86 15.48 -3.25
N ALA A 305 7.56 16.37 -2.52
CA ALA A 305 8.77 17.00 -3.02
C ALA A 305 9.89 15.97 -3.21
N TYR A 306 10.02 15.05 -2.26
CA TYR A 306 11.00 13.96 -2.32
C TYR A 306 10.74 13.11 -3.55
N LEU A 307 9.51 12.69 -3.84
CA LEU A 307 9.16 11.92 -5.05
C LEU A 307 9.18 12.76 -6.35
N GLY A 308 9.54 14.04 -6.29
CA GLY A 308 9.59 14.90 -7.47
C GLY A 308 8.21 15.25 -8.04
N PHE A 309 7.14 15.00 -7.29
CA PHE A 309 5.77 15.32 -7.71
C PHE A 309 5.49 16.81 -7.67
N VAL A 310 6.21 17.57 -6.85
CA VAL A 310 6.09 19.03 -6.78
C VAL A 310 7.47 19.64 -6.53
N GLU A 311 7.82 20.68 -7.26
CA GLU A 311 9.02 21.47 -7.01
C GLU A 311 8.71 22.52 -5.92
N PRO A 312 9.37 22.49 -4.76
CA PRO A 312 9.19 23.54 -3.76
C PRO A 312 9.71 24.87 -4.29
N THR A 313 8.92 25.93 -4.16
CA THR A 313 9.40 27.29 -4.45
C THR A 313 10.13 27.83 -3.23
N GLU A 314 11.43 28.14 -3.38
CA GLU A 314 12.22 28.72 -2.31
C GLU A 314 11.86 30.20 -2.08
N ILE A 315 11.53 30.54 -0.83
CA ILE A 315 11.15 31.89 -0.44
C ILE A 315 11.98 32.32 0.78
N ILE A 316 12.81 33.35 0.58
CA ILE A 316 13.72 33.89 1.61
C ILE A 316 13.14 35.14 2.28
N SER A 317 12.51 36.02 1.50
CA SER A 317 11.85 37.21 2.02
C SER A 317 10.73 37.64 1.08
N GLN A 318 9.49 37.39 1.46
CA GLN A 318 8.30 37.89 0.78
C GLN A 318 7.28 38.37 1.82
N GLY A 319 6.37 39.24 1.38
CA GLY A 319 5.22 39.68 2.17
C GLY A 319 4.13 38.61 2.18
N ASN A 320 2.93 38.98 1.73
CA ASN A 320 1.81 38.04 1.65
C ASN A 320 1.98 37.08 0.46
N ILE A 321 1.77 35.79 0.70
CA ILE A 321 1.86 34.73 -0.31
C ILE A 321 0.51 34.02 -0.37
N ASN A 322 -0.02 33.81 -1.59
CA ASN A 322 -1.17 32.96 -1.80
C ASN A 322 -0.69 31.53 -2.03
N LEU A 323 -0.92 30.65 -1.06
CA LEU A 323 -0.58 29.24 -1.12
C LEU A 323 -1.85 28.43 -1.45
N PHE A 324 -1.88 27.88 -2.66
CA PHE A 324 -3.01 27.08 -3.12
C PHE A 324 -3.00 25.70 -2.48
N ALA A 325 -4.19 25.13 -2.30
CA ALA A 325 -4.33 23.83 -1.67
C ALA A 325 -3.61 22.75 -2.49
N THR A 326 -3.00 21.82 -1.76
CA THR A 326 -2.08 20.78 -2.21
C THR A 326 -2.70 19.87 -3.27
N GLU A 327 -3.97 19.52 -3.10
CA GLU A 327 -4.71 18.61 -4.00
C GLU A 327 -5.25 19.30 -5.26
N MET A 328 -5.25 20.64 -5.33
CA MET A 328 -5.79 21.35 -6.49
C MET A 328 -5.00 21.02 -7.76
N LEU A 329 -5.69 20.69 -8.85
CA LEU A 329 -5.06 20.63 -10.18
C LEU A 329 -4.86 22.04 -10.73
N ASN A 330 -3.79 22.71 -10.29
CA ASN A 330 -3.36 23.98 -10.85
C ASN A 330 -1.83 24.07 -10.92
N HIS A 331 -1.31 25.01 -11.70
CA HIS A 331 0.13 25.26 -11.82
C HIS A 331 0.58 26.44 -10.94
N GLN A 332 -0.18 26.74 -9.88
CA GLN A 332 0.12 27.83 -8.96
C GLN A 332 0.99 27.32 -7.81
N LEU A 333 1.38 28.24 -6.94
CA LEU A 333 2.25 27.93 -5.81
C LEU A 333 1.49 27.05 -4.79
N GLN A 334 1.91 25.79 -4.67
CA GLN A 334 1.32 24.81 -3.75
C GLN A 334 2.30 24.28 -2.70
N LEU A 335 3.60 24.54 -2.87
CA LEU A 335 4.62 24.15 -1.91
C LEU A 335 5.71 25.20 -1.80
N ILE A 336 5.95 25.68 -0.58
CA ILE A 336 6.98 26.65 -0.26
C ILE A 336 8.10 25.97 0.51
N LYS A 337 9.34 26.32 0.19
CA LYS A 337 10.52 25.99 1.00
C LYS A 337 11.08 27.27 1.63
N ILE A 338 11.20 27.28 2.96
CA ILE A 338 11.84 28.38 3.70
C ILE A 338 13.18 27.87 4.23
N PRO A 339 14.31 28.29 3.65
CA PRO A 339 15.63 27.85 4.12
C PRO A 339 15.96 28.49 5.47
N ILE A 340 16.48 27.69 6.40
CA ILE A 340 17.00 28.13 7.70
C ILE A 340 18.53 28.13 7.65
N SER A 341 19.10 27.05 7.12
CA SER A 341 20.54 26.83 6.91
C SER A 341 20.75 25.97 5.65
N PRO A 342 21.99 25.65 5.25
CA PRO A 342 22.22 24.71 4.14
C PRO A 342 21.64 23.30 4.40
N GLU A 343 21.46 22.92 5.66
CA GLU A 343 20.98 21.59 6.08
C GLU A 343 19.54 21.59 6.63
N GLU A 344 18.96 22.75 6.94
CA GLU A 344 17.64 22.86 7.59
C GLU A 344 16.70 23.79 6.83
N TYR A 345 15.45 23.38 6.68
CA TYR A 345 14.40 24.18 6.03
C TYR A 345 13.01 23.77 6.55
N PHE A 346 12.04 24.67 6.41
CA PHE A 346 10.63 24.33 6.50
C PHE A 346 10.04 24.08 5.12
N LEU A 347 9.08 23.17 5.03
CA LEU A 347 8.16 23.06 3.91
C LEU A 347 6.78 23.48 4.39
N LEU A 348 6.14 24.37 3.64
CA LEU A 348 4.78 24.84 3.92
C LEU A 348 3.87 24.41 2.78
N GLU A 349 2.80 23.71 3.13
CA GLU A 349 1.72 23.33 2.25
C GLU A 349 0.39 23.78 2.86
N ASN A 350 -0.66 23.85 2.04
CA ASN A 350 -2.03 24.13 2.46
C ASN A 350 -2.86 22.87 2.17
N ARG A 351 -3.46 22.27 3.19
CA ARG A 351 -4.30 21.06 3.11
C ARG A 351 -5.75 21.46 3.30
N GLN A 352 -6.64 20.99 2.44
CA GLN A 352 -8.07 21.34 2.50
C GLN A 352 -8.88 20.05 2.40
N VAL A 353 -9.73 19.82 3.40
CA VAL A 353 -10.58 18.61 3.41
C VAL A 353 -11.68 18.67 2.34
N ASP A 354 -12.18 19.88 2.07
CA ASP A 354 -13.21 20.18 1.07
C ASP A 354 -12.59 21.13 0.04
N LEU A 355 -12.15 20.57 -1.08
CA LEU A 355 -11.28 21.25 -2.04
C LEU A 355 -12.07 22.21 -2.92
N ASP A 356 -13.31 21.85 -3.27
CA ASP A 356 -14.18 22.60 -4.16
C ASP A 356 -15.32 23.33 -3.43
N GLY A 357 -15.49 23.08 -2.13
CA GLY A 357 -16.46 23.77 -1.27
C GLY A 357 -17.88 23.24 -1.42
N ASP A 358 -18.07 22.05 -2.01
CA ASP A 358 -19.38 21.44 -2.22
C ASP A 358 -19.88 20.66 -0.99
N HIS A 359 -19.03 20.52 0.03
CA HIS A 359 -19.27 19.82 1.28
C HIS A 359 -19.60 18.33 1.09
N PHE A 360 -19.03 17.70 0.06
CA PHE A 360 -19.27 16.31 -0.27
C PHE A 360 -18.07 15.60 -0.90
N SER A 361 -17.62 14.54 -0.23
CA SER A 361 -16.81 13.51 -0.86
C SER A 361 -17.41 12.13 -0.63
N GLY A 362 -17.95 11.55 -1.70
CA GLY A 362 -18.46 10.19 -1.72
C GLY A 362 -17.35 9.17 -1.93
N LEU A 363 -17.67 7.89 -1.75
CA LEU A 363 -16.77 6.78 -2.10
C LEU A 363 -17.36 6.00 -3.26
N ARG A 364 -16.52 5.71 -4.27
CA ARG A 364 -16.89 4.75 -5.32
C ARG A 364 -16.29 3.40 -5.01
N ALA A 365 -17.15 2.41 -4.83
CA ALA A 365 -16.76 1.00 -4.81
C ALA A 365 -16.91 0.36 -6.21
N ASP A 366 -16.09 -0.63 -6.51
CA ASP A 366 -16.26 -1.49 -7.67
C ASP A 366 -17.54 -2.32 -7.53
N SER A 367 -18.34 -2.38 -8.59
CA SER A 367 -19.67 -3.01 -8.55
C SER A 367 -19.65 -4.53 -8.37
N SER A 368 -18.50 -5.18 -8.62
CA SER A 368 -18.39 -6.63 -8.52
C SER A 368 -17.73 -7.07 -7.22
N THR A 369 -16.75 -6.31 -6.73
CA THR A 369 -15.91 -6.70 -5.58
C THR A 369 -16.16 -5.84 -4.33
N ASN A 370 -16.87 -4.72 -4.44
CA ASN A 370 -16.98 -3.67 -3.43
C ASN A 370 -15.66 -3.03 -2.99
N VAL A 371 -14.53 -3.33 -3.65
CA VAL A 371 -13.26 -2.64 -3.40
C VAL A 371 -13.43 -1.15 -3.67
N ILE A 372 -13.03 -0.33 -2.70
CA ILE A 372 -13.16 1.13 -2.77
C ILE A 372 -12.09 1.67 -3.73
N LEU A 373 -12.50 2.35 -4.80
CA LEU A 373 -11.63 2.80 -5.88
C LEU A 373 -11.13 4.24 -5.69
N GLY A 374 -11.74 5.01 -4.81
CA GLY A 374 -11.37 6.40 -4.51
C GLY A 374 -12.57 7.32 -4.26
N PRO A 375 -12.29 8.59 -3.97
CA PRO A 375 -13.31 9.58 -3.66
C PRO A 375 -14.00 10.10 -4.94
N VAL A 376 -15.27 10.51 -4.81
CA VAL A 376 -16.10 10.98 -5.94
C VAL A 376 -17.01 12.15 -5.58
N ASP A 377 -17.32 12.97 -6.58
CA ASP A 377 -18.29 14.07 -6.49
C ASP A 377 -19.76 13.57 -6.52
N TRP A 378 -20.71 14.51 -6.44
CA TRP A 378 -22.16 14.23 -6.51
C TRP A 378 -22.59 13.52 -7.80
N GLU A 379 -21.96 13.82 -8.92
CA GLU A 379 -22.16 13.18 -10.22
C GLU A 379 -21.47 11.82 -10.35
N ARG A 380 -20.76 11.39 -9.30
CA ARG A 380 -19.94 10.18 -9.24
C ARG A 380 -18.75 10.23 -10.21
N ASN A 381 -18.19 11.38 -10.52
CA ASN A 381 -16.87 11.44 -11.14
C ASN A 381 -15.81 11.35 -10.05
N TYR A 382 -14.65 10.76 -10.36
CA TYR A 382 -13.53 10.78 -9.41
C TYR A 382 -13.13 12.23 -9.13
N ASN A 383 -13.11 12.60 -7.85
CA ASN A 383 -12.54 13.85 -7.40
C ASN A 383 -11.14 13.58 -6.81
N ARG A 384 -10.57 14.56 -6.11
CA ARG A 384 -9.17 14.49 -5.64
C ARG A 384 -9.04 14.54 -4.12
N GLU A 385 -10.16 14.51 -3.41
CA GLU A 385 -10.26 14.80 -1.98
C GLU A 385 -9.91 13.58 -1.13
N TYR A 386 -8.69 13.10 -1.28
CA TYR A 386 -8.19 12.02 -0.43
C TYR A 386 -8.01 12.47 1.02
N ASP A 387 -7.91 13.78 1.25
CA ASP A 387 -7.87 14.41 2.58
C ASP A 387 -9.23 14.70 3.21
N TRP A 388 -10.34 14.28 2.58
CA TRP A 388 -11.69 14.49 3.13
C TRP A 388 -11.84 14.03 4.59
N LEU A 389 -11.08 13.02 5.00
CA LEU A 389 -11.13 12.45 6.35
C LEU A 389 -10.08 13.04 7.33
N LEU A 390 -9.29 14.04 6.93
CA LEU A 390 -8.35 14.69 7.84
C LEU A 390 -9.08 15.35 9.02
N PRO A 391 -8.41 15.52 10.18
CA PRO A 391 -9.00 16.18 11.34
C PRO A 391 -9.30 17.67 11.11
N GLY A 392 -8.79 18.28 10.04
CA GLY A 392 -9.15 19.63 9.60
C GLY A 392 -8.23 20.18 8.50
N SER A 393 -8.65 21.30 7.91
CA SER A 393 -7.86 22.07 6.93
C SER A 393 -6.81 22.96 7.60
N GLY A 394 -5.67 23.19 6.94
CA GLY A 394 -4.56 23.99 7.47
C GLY A 394 -3.43 24.27 6.50
#